data_AF-A0A126Y0W5-F1
#
_entry.id   AF-A0A126Y0W5-F1
#
_cell.length_a   1.000
_cell.length_b   1.000
_cell.length_c   1.000
_cell.angle_alpha   90.00
_cell.angle_beta   90.00
_cell.angle_gamma   90.00
#
_symmetry.space_group_name_H-M   'P 1'
#
loop_
_entity.id
_entity.type
_entity.pdbx_description
1 polymer ?
#
loop_
_entity_poly.entity_id
_entity_poly.type
_entity_poly.pdbx_seq_one_letter_code
_entity_poly.pdbx_strand_id
1 'polypeptide(L)'
;MSEPSFFRRGRVLRVGAALVVLLALAGYFAAQQRGGAPAGSRCVVRSADDPAETYELSAVMAVNAATISAVGTGKGMPERAVTIALATAIQESSLRNIDYGDRDSLGLFQQRPSQGWGEPEQIMDPVYSSEKFYEHLAEVPGYSRLPLTVAAQRVQKSGFPQAYAKHERDASLLAAALTGRAATTLTCGGATEEPGDEKELRAALARDFGKDVLPATGAAGSGSDTDGKADGPRTVELPVPSAEGKRRGWELAHWAVANATRLGVAEVTYAGRTWRTGGDWETSAEETRGGGTGAVRIVVSEG
;
A
#
# COMPACT_ATOMS: atom_id res chain seq x y z
N MET A 1 -69.40 38.93 5.82
CA MET A 1 -68.77 37.77 6.48
C MET A 1 -67.56 37.38 5.67
N SER A 2 -66.39 37.40 6.30
CA SER A 2 -65.08 37.30 5.64
C SER A 2 -64.75 35.88 5.17
N GLU A 3 -64.29 35.72 3.93
CA GLU A 3 -63.77 34.44 3.41
C GLU A 3 -62.38 34.12 3.99
N PRO A 4 -62.10 32.88 4.43
CA PRO A 4 -60.79 32.51 4.95
C PRO A 4 -59.79 32.21 3.82
N SER A 5 -58.61 32.83 3.90
CA SER A 5 -57.51 32.72 2.94
C SER A 5 -56.82 31.34 2.98
N PHE A 6 -57.18 30.44 2.07
CA PHE A 6 -56.53 29.11 1.96
C PHE A 6 -55.17 29.12 1.22
N PHE A 7 -54.82 30.20 0.52
CA PHE A 7 -53.58 30.26 -0.27
C PHE A 7 -52.27 30.48 0.53
N ARG A 8 -52.34 30.92 1.80
CA ARG A 8 -51.14 31.18 2.62
C ARG A 8 -50.51 29.91 3.20
N ARG A 9 -51.30 28.88 3.52
CA ARG A 9 -50.80 27.67 4.22
C ARG A 9 -49.87 26.80 3.37
N GLY A 10 -50.19 26.63 2.08
CA GLY A 10 -49.38 25.81 1.17
C GLY A 10 -48.00 26.42 0.87
N ARG A 11 -47.88 27.75 0.85
CA ARG A 11 -46.61 28.45 0.61
C ARG A 11 -45.69 28.37 1.83
N VAL A 12 -46.25 28.50 3.04
CA VAL A 12 -45.51 28.37 4.29
C VAL A 12 -44.99 26.94 4.48
N LEU A 13 -45.79 25.92 4.13
CA LEU A 13 -45.36 24.52 4.16
C LEU A 13 -44.23 24.23 3.16
N ARG A 14 -44.29 24.77 1.94
CA ARG A 14 -43.23 24.60 0.93
C ARG A 14 -41.93 25.31 1.31
N VAL A 15 -42.03 26.52 1.88
CA VAL A 15 -40.86 27.26 2.38
C VAL A 15 -40.24 26.54 3.58
N GLY A 16 -41.06 26.03 4.51
CA GLY A 16 -40.60 25.22 5.63
C GLY A 16 -39.87 23.95 5.20
N ALA A 17 -40.42 23.21 4.24
CA ALA A 17 -39.79 22.01 3.69
C ALA A 17 -38.45 22.30 2.98
N ALA A 18 -38.38 23.37 2.19
CA ALA A 18 -37.14 23.79 1.53
C ALA A 18 -36.06 24.19 2.53
N LEU A 19 -36.43 24.85 3.64
CA LEU A 19 -35.50 25.26 4.68
C LEU A 19 -34.97 24.06 5.48
N VAL A 20 -35.81 23.05 5.74
CA VAL A 20 -35.38 21.78 6.34
C VAL A 20 -34.40 21.03 5.43
N VAL A 21 -34.67 20.95 4.12
CA VAL A 21 -33.75 20.31 3.16
C VAL A 21 -32.42 21.06 3.10
N LEU A 22 -32.43 22.39 3.07
CA LEU A 22 -31.21 23.19 3.08
C LEU A 22 -30.42 23.02 4.38
N LEU A 23 -31.09 22.97 5.53
CA LEU A 23 -30.43 22.70 6.81
C LEU A 23 -29.88 21.27 6.89
N ALA A 24 -30.57 20.29 6.30
CA ALA A 24 -30.09 18.91 6.21
C ALA A 24 -28.87 18.80 5.28
N LEU A 25 -28.88 19.49 4.13
CA LEU A 25 -27.74 19.55 3.21
C LEU A 25 -26.56 20.31 3.82
N ALA A 26 -26.80 21.43 4.50
CA ALA A 26 -25.77 22.16 5.22
C ALA A 26 -25.21 21.35 6.40
N GLY A 27 -26.07 20.61 7.11
CA GLY A 27 -25.67 19.67 8.15
C GLY A 27 -24.85 18.50 7.59
N TYR A 28 -25.23 17.96 6.43
CA TYR A 28 -24.51 16.91 5.71
C TYR A 28 -23.15 17.41 5.21
N PHE A 29 -23.08 18.60 4.59
CA PHE A 29 -21.83 19.21 4.17
C PHE A 29 -20.93 19.57 5.36
N ALA A 30 -21.50 20.07 6.45
CA ALA A 30 -20.76 20.37 7.67
C ALA A 30 -20.31 19.10 8.39
N ALA A 31 -21.04 17.98 8.26
CA ALA A 31 -20.62 16.66 8.73
C ALA A 31 -19.52 16.06 7.84
N GLN A 32 -19.55 16.27 6.52
CA GLN A 32 -18.45 15.93 5.63
C GLN A 32 -17.18 16.76 5.91
N GLN A 33 -17.33 18.06 6.19
CA GLN A 33 -16.21 18.95 6.55
C GLN A 33 -15.66 18.66 7.95
N ARG A 34 -16.49 18.18 8.89
CA ARG A 34 -16.07 17.70 10.22
C ARG A 34 -15.68 16.23 10.25
N GLY A 35 -15.88 15.51 9.15
CA GLY A 35 -15.35 14.17 8.90
C GLY A 35 -13.90 14.19 8.43
N GLY A 36 -13.16 15.27 8.71
CA GLY A 36 -11.71 15.22 8.76
C GLY A 36 -11.33 14.21 9.81
N ALA A 37 -11.08 12.97 9.37
CA ALA A 37 -10.35 11.99 10.17
C ALA A 37 -9.14 12.71 10.78
N PRO A 38 -8.74 12.41 12.03
CA PRO A 38 -7.42 12.81 12.49
C PRO A 38 -6.43 12.45 11.37
N ALA A 39 -5.45 13.31 11.06
CA ALA A 39 -4.52 13.13 9.95
C ALA A 39 -3.86 11.75 10.04
N GLY A 40 -4.56 10.75 9.49
CA GLY A 40 -4.24 9.36 9.64
C GLY A 40 -3.07 9.07 8.73
N SER A 41 -2.30 8.05 9.08
CA SER A 41 -1.13 7.72 8.31
C SER A 41 -1.52 7.44 6.86
N ARG A 42 -1.01 8.27 5.96
CA ARG A 42 -1.38 8.33 4.54
C ARG A 42 -0.14 8.13 3.68
N CYS A 43 -0.32 7.45 2.58
CA CYS A 43 0.70 7.25 1.57
C CYS A 43 0.22 7.84 0.25
N VAL A 44 1.16 8.37 -0.53
CA VAL A 44 0.91 8.91 -1.86
C VAL A 44 1.91 8.32 -2.82
N VAL A 45 1.41 7.73 -3.89
CA VAL A 45 2.21 7.38 -5.06
C VAL A 45 1.99 8.43 -6.14
N ARG A 46 3.08 8.88 -6.77
CA ARG A 46 3.06 9.84 -7.87
C ARG A 46 3.60 9.20 -9.14
N SER A 47 3.13 9.62 -10.31
CA SER A 47 3.78 9.22 -11.57
C SER A 47 5.17 9.85 -11.66
N ALA A 48 6.11 9.09 -12.22
CA ALA A 48 7.44 9.61 -12.53
C ALA A 48 7.41 10.59 -13.71
N ASP A 49 6.41 10.46 -14.58
CA ASP A 49 6.27 11.25 -15.81
C ASP A 49 5.39 12.50 -15.59
N ASP A 50 4.43 12.43 -14.68
CA ASP A 50 3.54 13.55 -14.32
C ASP A 50 3.27 13.60 -12.80
N PRO A 51 3.93 14.49 -12.04
CA PRO A 51 3.73 14.59 -10.59
C PRO A 51 2.30 14.96 -10.16
N ALA A 52 1.46 15.50 -11.05
CA ALA A 52 0.05 15.78 -10.76
C ALA A 52 -0.81 14.50 -10.79
N GLU A 53 -0.35 13.46 -11.49
CA GLU A 53 -0.95 12.15 -11.46
C GLU A 53 -0.54 11.42 -10.16
N THR A 54 -1.49 11.30 -9.23
CA THR A 54 -1.28 10.67 -7.94
C THR A 54 -2.32 9.60 -7.62
N TYR A 55 -1.99 8.75 -6.65
CA TYR A 55 -2.90 7.85 -5.98
C TYR A 55 -2.64 7.88 -4.47
N GLU A 56 -3.69 8.17 -3.70
CA GLU A 56 -3.62 8.26 -2.23
C GLU A 56 -4.17 7.00 -1.57
N LEU A 57 -3.52 6.59 -0.49
CA LEU A 57 -3.76 5.34 0.23
C LEU A 57 -3.69 5.58 1.74
N SER A 58 -4.40 4.77 2.53
CA SER A 58 -4.06 4.64 3.94
C SER A 58 -2.76 3.83 4.10
N ALA A 59 -2.06 3.98 5.23
CA ALA A 59 -0.88 3.17 5.54
C ALA A 59 -1.17 1.66 5.46
N VAL A 60 -2.33 1.21 5.95
CA VAL A 60 -2.73 -0.21 5.85
C VAL A 60 -2.86 -0.69 4.40
N MET A 61 -3.44 0.13 3.51
CA MET A 61 -3.53 -0.22 2.10
C MET A 61 -2.14 -0.26 1.44
N ALA A 62 -1.25 0.66 1.81
CA ALA A 62 0.13 0.68 1.30
C ALA A 62 0.93 -0.57 1.73
N VAL A 63 0.81 -1.01 2.99
CA VAL A 63 1.42 -2.25 3.49
C VAL A 63 0.93 -3.47 2.70
N ASN A 64 -0.37 -3.57 2.45
CA ASN A 64 -0.93 -4.70 1.69
C ASN A 64 -0.49 -4.66 0.22
N ALA A 65 -0.47 -3.47 -0.41
CA ALA A 65 0.05 -3.33 -1.76
C ALA A 65 1.55 -3.70 -1.86
N ALA A 66 2.35 -3.30 -0.87
CA ALA A 66 3.76 -3.67 -0.79
C ALA A 66 3.96 -5.18 -0.63
N THR A 67 3.14 -5.84 0.20
CA THR A 67 3.13 -7.32 0.32
C THR A 67 2.81 -7.99 -1.02
N ILE A 68 1.73 -7.57 -1.70
CA ILE A 68 1.33 -8.13 -3.01
C ILE A 68 2.47 -7.99 -4.03
N SER A 69 3.15 -6.84 -4.06
CA SER A 69 4.28 -6.58 -4.95
C SER A 69 5.48 -7.48 -4.63
N ALA A 70 5.88 -7.53 -3.35
CA ALA A 70 7.02 -8.31 -2.85
C ALA A 70 6.87 -9.81 -3.14
N VAL A 71 5.66 -10.36 -2.92
CA VAL A 71 5.36 -11.75 -3.25
C VAL A 71 5.45 -12.00 -4.76
N GLY A 72 4.90 -11.10 -5.57
CA GLY A 72 4.93 -11.22 -7.03
C GLY A 72 6.36 -11.24 -7.57
N THR A 73 7.19 -10.27 -7.17
CA THR A 73 8.58 -10.17 -7.61
C THR A 73 9.44 -11.31 -7.07
N GLY A 74 9.21 -11.75 -5.81
CA GLY A 74 9.87 -12.91 -5.22
C GLY A 74 9.60 -14.22 -5.98
N LYS A 75 8.43 -14.34 -6.62
CA LYS A 75 8.10 -15.45 -7.52
C LYS A 75 8.58 -15.25 -8.96
N GLY A 76 9.33 -14.19 -9.25
CA GLY A 76 9.81 -13.86 -10.59
C GLY A 76 8.71 -13.37 -11.54
N MET A 77 7.56 -12.92 -11.01
CA MET A 77 6.48 -12.41 -11.83
C MET A 77 6.85 -11.04 -12.42
N PRO A 78 6.49 -10.76 -13.70
CA PRO A 78 6.72 -9.45 -14.29
C PRO A 78 5.84 -8.38 -13.66
N GLU A 79 6.22 -7.11 -13.78
CA GLU A 79 5.45 -5.96 -13.28
C GLU A 79 3.98 -6.00 -13.73
N ARG A 80 3.70 -6.45 -14.96
CA ARG A 80 2.34 -6.59 -15.47
C ARG A 80 1.48 -7.52 -14.59
N ALA A 81 2.05 -8.60 -14.05
CA ALA A 81 1.34 -9.47 -13.12
C ALA A 81 1.04 -8.77 -11.80
N VAL A 82 2.00 -7.99 -11.28
CA VAL A 82 1.81 -7.16 -10.08
C VAL A 82 0.71 -6.12 -10.30
N THR A 83 0.69 -5.45 -11.46
CA THR A 83 -0.40 -4.52 -11.83
C THR A 83 -1.75 -5.21 -11.84
N ILE A 84 -1.85 -6.42 -12.40
CA ILE A 84 -3.10 -7.20 -12.42
C ILE A 84 -3.53 -7.54 -10.99
N ALA A 85 -2.62 -8.04 -10.15
CA ALA A 85 -2.91 -8.40 -8.77
C ALA A 85 -3.36 -7.19 -7.93
N LEU A 86 -2.68 -6.05 -8.05
CA LEU A 86 -3.03 -4.83 -7.35
C LEU A 86 -4.40 -4.31 -7.80
N ALA A 87 -4.69 -4.27 -9.10
CA ALA A 87 -6.00 -3.86 -9.61
C ALA A 87 -7.12 -4.81 -9.14
N THR A 88 -6.84 -6.12 -9.06
CA THR A 88 -7.76 -7.08 -8.47
C THR A 88 -8.00 -6.77 -6.99
N ALA A 89 -6.96 -6.65 -6.17
CA ALA A 89 -7.12 -6.39 -4.74
C ALA A 89 -7.77 -5.03 -4.43
N ILE A 90 -7.53 -4.00 -5.26
CA ILE A 90 -8.26 -2.73 -5.16
C ILE A 90 -9.76 -2.94 -5.42
N GLN A 91 -10.11 -3.73 -6.45
CA GLN A 91 -11.51 -4.00 -6.77
C GLN A 91 -12.21 -4.88 -5.72
N GLU A 92 -11.53 -5.90 -5.21
CA GLU A 92 -12.12 -6.90 -4.32
C GLU A 92 -12.25 -6.35 -2.88
N SER A 93 -11.25 -5.62 -2.39
CA SER A 93 -11.24 -5.19 -0.99
C SER A 93 -10.73 -3.77 -0.74
N SER A 94 -10.48 -2.99 -1.80
CA SER A 94 -9.77 -1.72 -1.69
C SER A 94 -8.41 -1.87 -0.98
N LEU A 95 -7.66 -2.94 -1.28
CA LEU A 95 -6.37 -3.28 -0.65
C LEU A 95 -6.45 -3.48 0.88
N ARG A 96 -7.62 -3.85 1.41
CA ARG A 96 -7.79 -4.16 2.83
C ARG A 96 -7.92 -5.65 3.02
N ASN A 97 -7.28 -6.19 4.06
CA ASN A 97 -7.41 -7.60 4.39
C ASN A 97 -8.63 -7.79 5.30
N ILE A 98 -9.80 -8.03 4.71
CA ILE A 98 -11.10 -8.04 5.39
C ILE A 98 -11.58 -9.46 5.68
N ASP A 99 -12.25 -9.66 6.82
CA ASP A 99 -12.79 -10.94 7.29
C ASP A 99 -14.27 -11.14 6.93
N TYR A 100 -14.77 -10.33 5.99
CA TYR A 100 -16.15 -10.36 5.51
C TYR A 100 -16.19 -10.20 3.98
N GLY A 101 -17.33 -10.56 3.38
CA GLY A 101 -17.54 -10.53 1.95
C GLY A 101 -18.85 -11.19 1.52
N ASP A 102 -19.03 -11.39 0.21
CA ASP A 102 -20.13 -12.23 -0.28
C ASP A 102 -19.87 -13.70 0.09
N ARG A 103 -20.87 -14.37 0.67
CA ARG A 103 -20.79 -15.75 1.18
C ARG A 103 -19.65 -15.91 2.20
N ASP A 104 -18.63 -16.70 1.87
CA ASP A 104 -17.44 -17.01 2.66
C ASP A 104 -16.17 -16.37 2.04
N SER A 105 -16.32 -15.28 1.29
CA SER A 105 -15.18 -14.56 0.70
C SER A 105 -14.39 -13.81 1.77
N LEU A 106 -13.07 -13.94 1.74
CA LEU A 106 -12.15 -13.40 2.74
C LEU A 106 -10.92 -12.76 2.07
N GLY A 107 -10.25 -11.90 2.84
CA GLY A 107 -8.94 -11.36 2.56
C GLY A 107 -8.85 -10.38 1.38
N LEU A 108 -7.61 -10.12 0.94
CA LEU A 108 -7.28 -9.12 -0.08
C LEU A 108 -7.96 -9.33 -1.42
N PHE A 109 -8.13 -10.59 -1.82
CA PHE A 109 -8.67 -10.96 -3.13
C PHE A 109 -10.09 -11.52 -3.03
N GLN A 110 -10.77 -11.40 -1.88
CA GLN A 110 -12.11 -11.97 -1.65
C GLN A 110 -12.19 -13.45 -2.10
N GLN A 111 -11.18 -14.22 -1.71
CA GLN A 111 -11.05 -15.64 -2.03
C GLN A 111 -11.96 -16.47 -1.12
N ARG A 112 -12.48 -17.59 -1.62
CA ARG A 112 -13.47 -18.41 -0.92
C ARG A 112 -12.89 -19.77 -0.51
N PRO A 113 -12.86 -20.12 0.79
CA PRO A 113 -12.50 -21.48 1.23
C PRO A 113 -13.32 -22.56 0.52
N SER A 114 -14.63 -22.38 0.39
CA SER A 114 -15.52 -23.33 -0.29
C SER A 114 -15.25 -23.52 -1.79
N GLN A 115 -14.40 -22.70 -2.42
CA GLN A 115 -13.95 -22.86 -3.80
C GLN A 115 -12.51 -23.40 -3.90
N GLY A 116 -11.90 -23.81 -2.78
CA GLY A 116 -10.58 -24.42 -2.75
C GLY A 116 -9.41 -23.44 -2.76
N TRP A 117 -9.63 -22.17 -2.40
CA TRP A 117 -8.54 -21.18 -2.30
C TRP A 117 -7.62 -21.39 -1.07
N GLY A 118 -8.07 -22.14 -0.07
CA GLY A 118 -7.35 -22.41 1.17
C GLY A 118 -8.27 -22.37 2.38
N GLU A 119 -7.72 -22.66 3.56
CA GLU A 119 -8.44 -22.49 4.82
C GLU A 119 -8.63 -20.99 5.15
N PRO A 120 -9.65 -20.60 5.94
CA PRO A 120 -9.91 -19.21 6.29
C PRO A 120 -8.69 -18.47 6.83
N GLU A 121 -7.92 -19.11 7.73
CA GLU A 121 -6.72 -18.53 8.33
C GLU A 121 -5.61 -18.30 7.30
N GLN A 122 -5.51 -19.17 6.29
CA GLN A 122 -4.54 -19.02 5.20
C GLN A 122 -4.94 -17.87 4.28
N ILE A 123 -6.23 -17.77 3.92
CA ILE A 123 -6.71 -16.68 3.05
C ILE A 123 -6.56 -15.32 3.73
N MET A 124 -6.71 -15.26 5.05
CA MET A 124 -6.45 -14.06 5.85
C MET A 124 -4.96 -13.74 6.01
N ASP A 125 -4.04 -14.55 5.51
CA ASP A 125 -2.62 -14.17 5.37
C ASP A 125 -2.40 -13.49 4.01
N PRO A 126 -2.02 -12.19 3.98
CA PRO A 126 -1.69 -11.47 2.75
C PRO A 126 -0.63 -12.12 1.87
N VAL A 127 0.34 -12.84 2.45
CA VAL A 127 1.39 -13.52 1.67
C VAL A 127 0.79 -14.73 0.96
N TYR A 128 0.13 -15.61 1.71
CA TYR A 128 -0.52 -16.81 1.15
C TYR A 128 -1.56 -16.45 0.07
N SER A 129 -2.46 -15.51 0.34
CA SER A 129 -3.51 -15.13 -0.61
C SER A 129 -2.92 -14.53 -1.91
N SER A 130 -1.83 -13.77 -1.80
CA SER A 130 -1.08 -13.25 -2.95
C SER A 130 -0.39 -14.37 -3.73
N GLU A 131 0.29 -15.30 -3.04
CA GLU A 131 0.93 -16.47 -3.68
C GLU A 131 -0.09 -17.28 -4.48
N LYS A 132 -1.24 -17.59 -3.87
CA LYS A 132 -2.33 -18.31 -4.52
C LYS A 132 -2.89 -17.56 -5.72
N PHE A 133 -3.04 -16.24 -5.63
CA PHE A 133 -3.47 -15.44 -6.77
C PHE A 133 -2.48 -15.55 -7.94
N TYR A 134 -1.17 -15.42 -7.67
CA TYR A 134 -0.14 -15.52 -8.71
C TYR A 134 -0.01 -16.92 -9.31
N GLU A 135 -0.21 -17.98 -8.52
CA GLU A 135 -0.30 -19.36 -9.02
C GLU A 135 -1.40 -19.49 -10.08
N HIS A 136 -2.62 -19.03 -9.77
CA HIS A 136 -3.73 -19.06 -10.72
C HIS A 136 -3.52 -18.14 -11.93
N LEU A 137 -2.93 -16.95 -11.72
CA LEU A 137 -2.63 -16.04 -12.83
C LEU A 137 -1.62 -16.66 -13.80
N ALA A 138 -0.62 -17.39 -13.30
CA ALA A 138 0.37 -18.07 -14.13
C ALA A 138 -0.23 -19.16 -15.03
N GLU A 139 -1.34 -19.78 -14.60
CA GLU A 139 -2.08 -20.76 -15.38
C GLU A 139 -2.93 -20.13 -16.51
N VAL A 140 -3.15 -18.81 -16.49
CA VAL A 140 -3.93 -18.12 -17.54
C VAL A 140 -3.06 -17.92 -18.79
N PRO A 141 -3.37 -18.60 -19.93
CA PRO A 141 -2.52 -18.53 -21.10
C PRO A 141 -2.44 -17.11 -21.67
N GLY A 142 -1.21 -16.60 -21.79
CA GLY A 142 -0.94 -15.29 -22.36
C GLY A 142 -1.48 -14.11 -21.56
N TYR A 143 -1.72 -14.26 -20.24
CA TYR A 143 -2.32 -13.22 -19.39
C TYR A 143 -1.67 -11.84 -19.56
N SER A 144 -0.34 -11.80 -19.76
CA SER A 144 0.42 -10.56 -19.88
C SER A 144 0.05 -9.71 -21.08
N ARG A 145 -0.56 -10.32 -22.12
CA ARG A 145 -1.03 -9.66 -23.34
C ARG A 145 -2.53 -9.40 -23.34
N LEU A 146 -3.25 -9.87 -22.33
CA LEU A 146 -4.68 -9.63 -22.21
C LEU A 146 -4.93 -8.21 -21.65
N PRO A 147 -6.08 -7.59 -21.97
CA PRO A 147 -6.58 -6.47 -21.18
C PRO A 147 -6.59 -6.86 -19.69
N LEU A 148 -6.21 -5.95 -18.81
CA LEU A 148 -6.03 -6.23 -17.38
C LEU A 148 -7.29 -6.89 -16.80
N THR A 149 -8.45 -6.31 -17.13
CA THR A 149 -9.75 -6.77 -16.64
C THR A 149 -10.06 -8.20 -17.09
N VAL A 150 -9.58 -8.61 -18.27
CA VAL A 150 -9.76 -9.98 -18.77
C VAL A 150 -8.86 -10.96 -18.04
N ALA A 151 -7.61 -10.60 -17.78
CA ALA A 151 -6.70 -11.44 -17.00
C ALA A 151 -7.21 -11.63 -15.56
N ALA A 152 -7.54 -10.53 -14.87
CA ALA A 152 -8.12 -10.54 -13.53
C ALA A 152 -9.41 -11.38 -13.46
N GLN A 153 -10.31 -11.17 -14.42
CA GLN A 153 -11.57 -11.92 -14.50
C GLN A 153 -11.36 -13.42 -14.73
N ARG A 154 -10.33 -13.84 -15.49
CA ARG A 154 -10.04 -15.27 -15.69
C ARG A 154 -9.56 -15.96 -14.42
N VAL A 155 -8.90 -15.22 -13.53
CA VAL A 155 -8.51 -15.71 -12.20
C VAL A 155 -9.71 -15.74 -11.26
N GLN A 156 -10.37 -14.59 -11.07
CA GLN A 156 -11.41 -14.42 -10.04
C GLN A 156 -12.78 -14.98 -10.41
N LYS A 157 -13.11 -15.06 -11.71
CA LYS A 157 -14.42 -15.48 -12.23
C LYS A 157 -15.60 -14.70 -11.58
N SER A 158 -15.42 -13.40 -11.39
CA SER A 158 -16.41 -12.49 -10.78
C SER A 158 -17.67 -12.28 -11.64
N GLY A 159 -18.78 -11.82 -11.03
CA GLY A 159 -19.99 -11.42 -11.75
C GLY A 159 -19.86 -10.11 -12.56
N PHE A 160 -18.76 -9.37 -12.41
CA PHE A 160 -18.59 -8.03 -13.02
C PHE A 160 -17.27 -7.89 -13.80
N PRO A 161 -17.16 -8.46 -15.02
CA PRO A 161 -15.90 -8.56 -15.77
C PRO A 161 -15.19 -7.25 -16.10
N GLN A 162 -15.88 -6.12 -16.11
CA GLN A 162 -15.32 -4.80 -16.46
C GLN A 162 -14.94 -3.96 -15.24
N ALA A 163 -15.22 -4.43 -14.02
CA ALA A 163 -15.02 -3.65 -12.81
C ALA A 163 -13.55 -3.37 -12.50
N TYR A 164 -12.62 -4.19 -13.01
CA TYR A 164 -11.18 -4.02 -12.76
C TYR A 164 -10.55 -2.91 -13.61
N ALA A 165 -11.09 -2.64 -14.80
CA ALA A 165 -10.50 -1.68 -15.75
C ALA A 165 -10.35 -0.27 -15.17
N LYS A 166 -11.28 0.16 -14.30
CA LYS A 166 -11.23 1.48 -13.66
C LYS A 166 -10.03 1.67 -12.73
N HIS A 167 -9.41 0.58 -12.26
CA HIS A 167 -8.27 0.59 -11.34
C HIS A 167 -6.93 0.41 -12.05
N GLU A 168 -6.91 0.23 -13.37
CA GLU A 168 -5.66 -0.05 -14.10
C GLU A 168 -4.64 1.08 -13.94
N ARG A 169 -5.10 2.34 -13.90
CA ARG A 169 -4.23 3.51 -13.68
C ARG A 169 -3.58 3.48 -12.29
N ASP A 170 -4.39 3.41 -11.24
CA ASP A 170 -3.92 3.44 -9.85
C ASP A 170 -3.03 2.23 -9.52
N ALA A 171 -3.38 1.05 -10.03
CA ALA A 171 -2.57 -0.15 -9.91
C ALA A 171 -1.25 -0.06 -10.69
N SER A 172 -1.21 0.65 -11.82
CA SER A 172 0.01 0.87 -12.58
C SER A 172 0.97 1.82 -11.84
N LEU A 173 0.46 2.86 -11.19
CA LEU A 173 1.26 3.74 -10.34
C LEU A 173 1.88 2.95 -9.19
N LEU A 174 1.07 2.16 -8.48
CA LEU A 174 1.56 1.31 -7.40
C LEU A 174 2.60 0.29 -7.87
N ALA A 175 2.32 -0.42 -8.96
CA ALA A 175 3.26 -1.40 -9.50
C ALA A 175 4.59 -0.74 -9.93
N ALA A 176 4.54 0.45 -10.53
CA ALA A 176 5.73 1.20 -10.90
C ALA A 176 6.63 1.48 -9.69
N ALA A 177 6.03 1.98 -8.61
CA ALA A 177 6.75 2.32 -7.39
C ALA A 177 7.23 1.07 -6.65
N LEU A 178 6.33 0.13 -6.36
CA LEU A 178 6.59 -1.01 -5.48
C LEU A 178 7.43 -2.11 -6.13
N THR A 179 7.49 -2.18 -7.46
CA THR A 179 8.47 -3.04 -8.16
C THR A 179 9.78 -2.31 -8.46
N GLY A 180 9.95 -1.08 -7.95
CA GLY A 180 11.18 -0.29 -8.05
C GLY A 180 11.51 0.25 -9.45
N ARG A 181 10.56 0.23 -10.39
CA ARG A 181 10.76 0.82 -11.73
C ARG A 181 10.79 2.34 -11.68
N ALA A 182 9.89 2.94 -10.92
CA ALA A 182 9.81 4.38 -10.72
C ALA A 182 10.43 4.71 -9.36
N ALA A 183 11.60 5.34 -9.35
CA ALA A 183 12.32 5.73 -8.15
C ALA A 183 11.64 6.93 -7.47
N THR A 184 11.75 7.04 -6.14
CA THR A 184 11.30 8.20 -5.34
C THR A 184 9.80 8.56 -5.44
N THR A 185 8.97 7.68 -5.99
CA THR A 185 7.56 7.99 -6.28
C THR A 185 6.59 7.64 -5.17
N LEU A 186 6.99 6.88 -4.14
CA LEU A 186 6.16 6.57 -2.98
C LEU A 186 6.66 7.35 -1.76
N THR A 187 5.76 8.08 -1.11
CA THR A 187 5.96 8.66 0.22
C THR A 187 4.83 8.25 1.16
N CYS A 188 5.14 8.15 2.44
CA CYS A 188 4.16 7.95 3.50
C CYS A 188 4.37 8.98 4.62
N GLY A 189 3.33 9.28 5.36
CA GLY A 189 3.39 10.17 6.52
C GLY A 189 2.35 9.79 7.55
N GLY A 190 2.51 10.33 8.75
CA GLY A 190 1.67 10.02 9.91
C GLY A 190 2.52 9.73 11.15
N ALA A 191 1.91 9.85 12.33
CA ALA A 191 2.58 9.45 13.56
C ALA A 191 2.82 7.94 13.54
N THR A 192 4.02 7.51 13.94
CA THR A 192 4.29 6.11 14.27
C THR A 192 3.48 5.75 15.51
N GLU A 193 2.82 4.60 15.50
CA GLU A 193 1.99 4.19 16.65
C GLU A 193 2.85 3.81 17.86
N GLU A 194 4.06 3.28 17.61
CA GLU A 194 5.03 2.82 18.61
C GLU A 194 6.47 3.07 18.11
N PRO A 195 7.48 3.03 19.00
CA PRO A 195 8.90 2.98 18.62
C PRO A 195 9.19 1.77 17.73
N GLY A 196 10.05 1.91 16.73
CA GLY A 196 10.33 0.79 15.83
C GLY A 196 11.28 -0.25 16.44
N ASP A 197 11.05 -1.53 16.12
CA ASP A 197 11.91 -2.65 16.50
C ASP A 197 12.63 -3.23 15.27
N GLU A 198 13.97 -3.25 15.32
CA GLU A 198 14.81 -3.86 14.29
C GLU A 198 14.45 -5.34 14.05
N LYS A 199 14.13 -6.09 15.11
CA LYS A 199 13.80 -7.51 14.99
C LYS A 199 12.48 -7.68 14.24
N GLU A 200 11.49 -6.84 14.52
CA GLU A 200 10.21 -6.86 13.81
C GLU A 200 10.40 -6.44 12.35
N LEU A 201 11.21 -5.41 12.07
CA LEU A 201 11.54 -4.99 10.71
C LEU A 201 12.18 -6.13 9.90
N ARG A 202 13.16 -6.84 10.48
CA ARG A 202 13.80 -8.00 9.86
C ARG A 202 12.82 -9.15 9.64
N ALA A 203 11.96 -9.43 10.61
CA ALA A 203 10.94 -10.47 10.49
C ALA A 203 9.94 -10.16 9.37
N ALA A 204 9.51 -8.89 9.25
CA ALA A 204 8.62 -8.44 8.19
C ALA A 204 9.27 -8.52 6.80
N LEU A 205 10.54 -8.12 6.67
CA LEU A 205 11.31 -8.29 5.43
C LEU A 205 11.40 -9.77 5.02
N ALA A 206 11.76 -10.65 5.97
CA ALA A 206 11.88 -12.07 5.71
C ALA A 206 10.53 -12.73 5.36
N ARG A 207 9.43 -12.24 5.93
CA ARG A 207 8.06 -12.68 5.61
C ARG A 207 7.69 -12.34 4.17
N ASP A 208 7.91 -11.10 3.74
CA ASP A 208 7.40 -10.62 2.45
C ASP A 208 8.32 -10.96 1.27
N PHE A 209 9.64 -10.96 1.49
CA PHE A 209 10.64 -11.21 0.44
C PHE A 209 11.35 -12.57 0.56
N GLY A 210 11.10 -13.33 1.62
CA GLY A 210 11.86 -14.52 1.96
C GLY A 210 13.15 -14.19 2.72
N LYS A 211 13.71 -15.20 3.40
CA LYS A 211 14.89 -15.05 4.29
C LYS A 211 16.17 -14.54 3.60
N ASP A 212 16.28 -14.75 2.29
CA ASP A 212 17.50 -14.43 1.53
C ASP A 212 17.67 -12.92 1.29
N VAL A 213 16.64 -12.11 1.59
CA VAL A 213 16.73 -10.64 1.58
C VAL A 213 17.63 -10.09 2.68
N LEU A 214 17.79 -10.86 3.78
CA LEU A 214 18.61 -10.45 4.91
C LEU A 214 20.05 -10.91 4.71
N PRO A 215 21.04 -10.09 5.07
CA PRO A 215 22.43 -10.53 5.03
C PRO A 215 22.60 -11.75 5.96
N ALA A 216 23.43 -12.70 5.53
CA ALA A 216 23.83 -13.82 6.39
C ALA A 216 24.36 -13.27 7.72
N THR A 217 23.83 -13.78 8.82
CA THR A 217 24.22 -13.42 10.19
C THR A 217 25.75 -13.47 10.31
N GLY A 218 26.39 -12.30 10.37
CA GLY A 218 27.85 -12.13 10.35
C GLY A 218 28.36 -11.01 9.44
N ALA A 219 27.56 -10.52 8.48
CA ALA A 219 27.95 -9.43 7.58
C ALA A 219 27.40 -8.03 7.96
N ALA A 220 26.46 -7.97 8.92
CA ALA A 220 26.07 -6.70 9.54
C ALA A 220 27.10 -6.37 10.63
N GLY A 221 27.75 -5.22 10.51
CA GLY A 221 28.74 -4.74 11.46
C GLY A 221 28.23 -4.87 12.90
N SER A 222 29.14 -5.35 13.76
CA SER A 222 29.01 -5.48 15.20
C SER A 222 28.28 -4.30 15.87
N GLY A 223 26.96 -4.41 16.01
CA GLY A 223 26.22 -3.78 17.10
C GLY A 223 26.49 -4.62 18.35
N SER A 224 27.55 -4.23 19.07
CA SER A 224 28.04 -4.85 20.29
C SER A 224 26.92 -5.27 21.24
N ASP A 225 26.86 -6.57 21.55
CA ASP A 225 26.31 -7.06 22.81
C ASP A 225 27.10 -6.41 23.94
N THR A 226 26.62 -5.28 24.43
CA THR A 226 27.01 -4.73 25.72
C THR A 226 25.77 -4.24 26.41
N ASP A 227 25.51 -4.83 27.57
CA ASP A 227 24.60 -4.35 28.60
C ASP A 227 24.70 -2.82 28.73
N GLY A 228 23.70 -2.09 28.26
CA GLY A 228 23.67 -0.63 28.38
C GLY A 228 22.89 0.04 27.26
N LYS A 229 21.84 0.76 27.65
CA LYS A 229 21.05 1.73 26.88
C LYS A 229 21.78 2.27 25.63
N ALA A 230 21.45 1.72 24.46
CA ALA A 230 21.90 2.25 23.17
C ALA A 230 20.92 3.36 22.72
N ASP A 231 21.25 4.61 23.04
CA ASP A 231 20.56 5.84 22.57
C ASP A 231 20.99 6.18 21.13
N GLY A 232 20.84 5.25 20.19
CA GLY A 232 21.15 5.51 18.78
C GLY A 232 20.19 4.81 17.81
N PRO A 233 19.99 5.38 16.61
CA PRO A 233 19.05 4.85 15.62
C PRO A 233 19.43 3.42 15.20
N ARG A 234 18.57 2.45 15.53
CA ARG A 234 18.73 1.07 15.11
C ARG A 234 18.60 1.01 13.60
N THR A 235 19.68 0.63 12.93
CA THR A 235 19.82 0.69 11.47
C THR A 235 19.87 -0.72 10.89
N VAL A 236 19.02 -1.01 9.90
CA VAL A 236 19.11 -2.21 9.05
C VAL A 236 19.71 -1.83 7.70
N GLU A 237 20.79 -2.50 7.32
CA GLU A 237 21.36 -2.40 5.98
C GLU A 237 21.03 -3.67 5.17
N LEU A 238 20.44 -3.48 3.99
CA LEU A 238 20.09 -4.54 3.06
C LEU A 238 20.99 -4.43 1.83
N PRO A 239 21.95 -5.35 1.63
CA PRO A 239 22.78 -5.33 0.44
C PRO A 239 21.90 -5.58 -0.80
N VAL A 240 22.16 -4.83 -1.87
CA VAL A 240 21.52 -4.99 -3.18
C VAL A 240 22.60 -5.52 -4.12
N PRO A 241 22.64 -6.83 -4.40
CA PRO A 241 23.59 -7.41 -5.34
C PRO A 241 23.53 -6.69 -6.69
N SER A 242 24.68 -6.43 -7.29
CA SER A 242 24.75 -5.74 -8.60
C SER A 242 23.97 -6.46 -9.70
N ALA A 243 23.84 -7.79 -9.60
CA ALA A 243 23.04 -8.63 -10.50
C ALA A 243 21.52 -8.37 -10.40
N GLU A 244 21.02 -7.94 -9.24
CA GLU A 244 19.60 -7.61 -9.01
C GLU A 244 19.28 -6.17 -9.44
N GLY A 245 20.32 -5.33 -9.54
CA GLY A 245 20.26 -3.99 -10.09
C GLY A 245 19.51 -2.98 -9.22
N LYS A 246 19.44 -1.74 -9.70
CA LYS A 246 18.81 -0.61 -8.96
C LYS A 246 17.33 -0.83 -8.65
N ARG A 247 16.66 -1.62 -9.49
CA ARG A 247 15.23 -1.91 -9.36
C ARG A 247 14.92 -2.59 -8.03
N ARG A 248 15.72 -3.58 -7.62
CA ARG A 248 15.54 -4.28 -6.36
C ARG A 248 15.72 -3.38 -5.14
N GLY A 249 16.71 -2.50 -5.16
CA GLY A 249 16.90 -1.56 -4.05
C GLY A 249 15.76 -0.56 -3.92
N TRP A 250 15.19 -0.08 -5.03
CA TRP A 250 14.00 0.78 -4.99
C TRP A 250 12.75 0.06 -4.52
N GLU A 251 12.58 -1.21 -4.87
CA GLU A 251 11.53 -2.05 -4.32
C GLU A 251 11.63 -2.18 -2.79
N LEU A 252 12.81 -2.53 -2.27
CA LEU A 252 13.05 -2.64 -0.82
C LEU A 252 12.86 -1.30 -0.11
N ALA A 253 13.35 -0.21 -0.71
CA ALA A 253 13.20 1.14 -0.16
C ALA A 253 11.72 1.56 -0.08
N HIS A 254 10.95 1.38 -1.16
CA HIS A 254 9.53 1.69 -1.16
C HIS A 254 8.70 0.76 -0.27
N TRP A 255 9.07 -0.52 -0.14
CA TRP A 255 8.45 -1.42 0.83
C TRP A 255 8.65 -0.91 2.26
N ALA A 256 9.84 -0.42 2.60
CA ALA A 256 10.12 0.16 3.92
C ALA A 256 9.31 1.43 4.17
N VAL A 257 9.20 2.32 3.17
CA VAL A 257 8.33 3.51 3.23
C VAL A 257 6.87 3.13 3.44
N ALA A 258 6.34 2.13 2.72
CA ALA A 258 4.97 1.66 2.87
C ALA A 258 4.68 1.11 4.28
N ASN A 259 5.67 0.49 4.91
CA ASN A 259 5.56 -0.07 6.26
C ASN A 259 5.92 0.92 7.38
N ALA A 260 6.21 2.18 7.05
CA ALA A 260 6.84 3.08 8.02
C ALA A 260 6.03 3.30 9.30
N THR A 261 4.73 3.51 9.18
CA THR A 261 3.85 3.67 10.35
C THR A 261 3.79 2.41 11.19
N ARG A 262 3.74 1.23 10.55
CA ARG A 262 3.58 -0.07 11.21
C ARG A 262 4.84 -0.52 11.93
N LEU A 263 6.01 -0.26 11.34
CA LEU A 263 7.31 -0.76 11.81
C LEU A 263 8.17 0.33 12.46
N GLY A 264 7.62 1.54 12.63
CA GLY A 264 8.36 2.68 13.14
C GLY A 264 9.56 3.05 12.26
N VAL A 265 9.48 2.94 10.93
CA VAL A 265 10.57 3.40 10.06
C VAL A 265 10.59 4.93 10.07
N ALA A 266 11.74 5.51 10.40
CA ALA A 266 11.95 6.96 10.48
C ALA A 266 12.67 7.51 9.26
N GLU A 267 13.62 6.75 8.70
CA GLU A 267 14.41 7.15 7.54
C GLU A 267 14.72 5.96 6.63
N VAL A 268 14.71 6.19 5.32
CA VAL A 268 15.16 5.24 4.30
C VAL A 268 16.13 5.94 3.37
N THR A 269 17.32 5.37 3.18
CA THR A 269 18.33 5.89 2.24
C THR A 269 18.70 4.83 1.21
N TYR A 270 18.63 5.20 -0.08
CA TYR A 270 19.07 4.36 -1.18
C TYR A 270 19.46 5.20 -2.41
N ALA A 271 20.53 4.81 -3.10
CA ALA A 271 20.95 5.39 -4.38
C ALA A 271 21.03 6.93 -4.41
N GLY A 272 21.63 7.52 -3.37
CA GLY A 272 21.78 8.98 -3.24
C GLY A 272 20.51 9.72 -2.81
N ARG A 273 19.46 9.01 -2.43
CA ARG A 273 18.19 9.58 -2.00
C ARG A 273 17.87 9.19 -0.57
N THR A 274 17.33 10.13 0.19
CA THR A 274 16.87 9.92 1.56
C THR A 274 15.43 10.35 1.67
N TRP A 275 14.61 9.50 2.26
CA TRP A 275 13.25 9.80 2.67
C TRP A 275 13.16 9.76 4.19
N ARG A 276 12.36 10.67 4.76
CA ARG A 276 12.01 10.69 6.18
C ARG A 276 10.51 10.72 6.34
N THR A 277 10.01 10.13 7.42
CA THR A 277 8.57 10.03 7.69
C THR A 277 7.87 11.39 7.60
N GLY A 278 6.84 11.47 6.75
CA GLY A 278 6.07 12.69 6.52
C GLY A 278 6.67 13.67 5.49
N GLY A 279 7.86 13.39 4.96
CA GLY A 279 8.52 14.20 3.92
C GLY A 279 8.50 13.56 2.54
N ASP A 280 8.98 14.29 1.54
CA ASP A 280 9.30 13.75 0.22
C ASP A 280 10.76 13.24 0.18
N TRP A 281 11.14 12.58 -0.92
CA TRP A 281 12.51 12.13 -1.14
C TRP A 281 13.44 13.32 -1.45
N GLU A 282 14.57 13.39 -0.76
CA GLU A 282 15.60 14.42 -0.91
C GLU A 282 16.93 13.81 -1.40
N THR A 283 17.80 14.64 -1.97
CA THR A 283 19.18 14.24 -2.29
C THR A 283 19.97 14.03 -1.00
N SER A 284 20.64 12.89 -0.85
CA SER A 284 21.39 12.54 0.35
C SER A 284 22.78 13.21 0.36
N ALA A 285 23.30 13.47 1.56
CA ALA A 285 24.65 14.02 1.73
C ALA A 285 25.77 13.04 1.30
N GLU A 286 25.46 11.75 1.14
CA GLU A 286 26.38 10.71 0.67
C GLU A 286 26.60 10.72 -0.85
N GLU A 287 25.63 11.19 -1.64
CA GLU A 287 25.82 11.41 -3.08
C GLU A 287 26.96 12.40 -3.34
N THR A 288 27.12 13.39 -2.45
CA THR A 288 28.22 14.37 -2.48
C THR A 288 29.61 13.75 -2.23
N ARG A 289 29.69 12.53 -1.68
CA ARG A 289 30.95 11.82 -1.37
C ARG A 289 31.23 10.60 -2.26
N GLY A 290 30.37 10.31 -3.24
CA GLY A 290 30.62 9.26 -4.25
C GLY A 290 30.50 7.81 -3.76
N GLY A 291 29.88 7.56 -2.59
CA GLY A 291 29.71 6.22 -2.02
C GLY A 291 28.26 5.89 -1.72
N GLY A 292 27.79 4.70 -2.12
CA GLY A 292 26.55 4.13 -1.60
C GLY A 292 25.44 3.81 -2.61
N THR A 293 25.73 3.05 -3.67
CA THR A 293 24.68 2.50 -4.56
C THR A 293 24.30 1.05 -4.23
N GLY A 294 24.99 0.41 -3.27
CA GLY A 294 24.99 -1.04 -3.08
C GLY A 294 24.12 -1.57 -1.95
N ALA A 295 23.49 -0.72 -1.12
CA ALA A 295 22.64 -1.16 -0.02
C ALA A 295 21.50 -0.17 0.26
N VAL A 296 20.35 -0.69 0.69
CA VAL A 296 19.25 0.09 1.25
C VAL A 296 19.47 0.19 2.75
N ARG A 297 19.50 1.41 3.28
CA ARG A 297 19.64 1.68 4.71
C ARG A 297 18.29 2.10 5.27
N ILE A 298 17.81 1.42 6.29
CA ILE A 298 16.53 1.67 6.95
C ILE A 298 16.82 1.97 8.42
N VAL A 299 16.33 3.11 8.90
CA VAL A 299 16.45 3.52 10.30
C VAL A 299 15.07 3.48 10.94
N VAL A 300 14.95 2.86 12.11
CA VAL A 300 13.71 2.87 12.90
C VAL A 300 13.74 3.96 13.99
N SER A 301 12.56 4.47 14.36
CA SER A 301 12.37 5.51 15.37
C SER A 301 12.73 5.01 16.77
N GLU A 302 13.31 5.91 17.56
CA GLU A 302 13.54 5.69 18.99
C GLU A 302 12.25 5.89 19.78
N GLY A 303 12.19 5.27 20.97
CA GLY A 303 11.06 5.33 21.89
C GLY A 303 11.31 6.14 23.14
#